data_AF-A0A4R7G542-F1
#
_entry.id   AF-A0A4R7G542-F1
#
_cell.length_a   1.000
_cell.length_b   1.000
_cell.length_c   1.000
_cell.angle_alpha   90.00
_cell.angle_beta   90.00
_cell.angle_gamma   90.00
#
_symmetry.space_group_name_H-M   'P 1'
#
loop_
_entity.id
_entity.type
_entity.pdbx_description
1 polymer ?
#
loop_
_entity_poly.entity_id
_entity_poly.type
_entity_poly.pdbx_seq_one_letter_code
_entity_poly.pdbx_strand_id
1 'polypeptide(L)'
;MTETSTGTATTTGAATSHGAVSSAEAPDFGEHPHRIIDPKPAGKTRIASVNVNGIRAAHRKGMGEWLAEREIDILALQEVRANEEILTKLVTDMTEPMGEAWHVHEYEAADKGRAGVAIISRSAPIATRNGIGEGHPEDEGRWIEADYALGDGSTLTVVSVYVHSGEVGTAKQEHKMRFLQYMSEYLPTLAGRTDHLLVMGDLNVGHRELDIKNWKGNVKNSGFLPEERAYFDQYFQDLGYVDVARSLAGEVEGPYTWWSYRGKAFDNDTGWRIDYHMATAGLAELAGNLRVDRAQDYSLRWSDHAPLVVDYQLP
;
A
#
# COMPACT_ATOMS: atom_id res chain seq x y z
N MET A 1 55.34 -51.12 -29.26
CA MET A 1 55.24 -49.82 -29.94
C MET A 1 53.93 -49.21 -29.47
N THR A 2 54.04 -48.32 -28.47
CA THR A 2 53.71 -46.87 -28.55
C THR A 2 52.20 -46.63 -28.43
N GLU A 3 51.64 -45.79 -27.56
CA GLU A 3 52.14 -44.89 -26.52
C GLU A 3 50.96 -44.58 -25.56
N THR A 4 51.34 -44.12 -24.39
CA THR A 4 50.64 -43.49 -23.26
C THR A 4 49.76 -42.25 -23.55
N SER A 5 48.92 -41.93 -22.53
CA SER A 5 48.48 -40.58 -22.08
C SER A 5 47.17 -40.03 -22.64
N THR A 6 46.35 -39.20 -21.98
CA THR A 6 46.17 -38.70 -20.59
C THR A 6 44.93 -37.79 -20.61
N GLY A 7 44.19 -37.69 -19.49
CA GLY A 7 43.32 -36.55 -19.12
C GLY A 7 42.05 -36.37 -19.98
N THR A 8 40.94 -35.81 -19.51
CA THR A 8 40.70 -34.92 -18.37
C THR A 8 39.18 -34.93 -18.12
N ALA A 9 38.79 -34.89 -16.85
CA ALA A 9 37.41 -34.69 -16.42
C ALA A 9 36.98 -33.24 -16.70
N THR A 10 35.79 -33.06 -17.26
CA THR A 10 35.17 -31.73 -17.42
C THR A 10 33.89 -31.70 -16.59
N THR A 11 34.03 -31.17 -15.38
CA THR A 11 32.95 -30.65 -14.54
C THR A 11 32.33 -29.43 -15.23
N THR A 12 31.09 -29.52 -15.67
CA THR A 12 30.30 -28.34 -16.07
C THR A 12 29.55 -27.82 -14.85
N GLY A 13 30.15 -26.85 -14.15
CA GLY A 13 29.45 -26.00 -13.20
C GLY A 13 28.58 -25.00 -13.96
N ALA A 14 27.27 -25.04 -13.75
CA ALA A 14 26.37 -24.00 -14.19
C ALA A 14 26.51 -22.82 -13.21
N ALA A 15 27.27 -21.81 -13.60
CA ALA A 15 27.29 -20.52 -12.92
C ALA A 15 26.02 -19.75 -13.29
N THR A 16 25.11 -19.61 -12.34
CA THR A 16 23.99 -18.66 -12.42
C THR A 16 24.56 -17.25 -12.35
N SER A 17 24.63 -16.58 -13.50
CA SER A 17 24.92 -15.15 -13.58
C SER A 17 23.78 -14.38 -12.94
N HIS A 18 24.00 -13.88 -11.72
CA HIS A 18 23.21 -12.80 -11.17
C HIS A 18 23.58 -11.54 -11.96
N GLY A 19 22.76 -11.24 -12.98
CA GLY A 19 22.84 -9.96 -13.67
C GLY A 19 22.49 -8.87 -12.67
N ALA A 20 23.46 -8.01 -12.36
CA ALA A 20 23.20 -6.79 -11.63
C ALA A 20 22.14 -5.98 -12.40
N VAL A 21 21.01 -5.72 -11.76
CA VAL A 21 20.02 -4.78 -12.27
C VAL A 21 20.71 -3.41 -12.27
N SER A 22 20.99 -2.91 -13.47
CA SER A 22 21.44 -1.53 -13.66
C SER A 22 20.32 -0.63 -13.14
N SER A 23 20.57 0.11 -12.05
CA SER A 23 19.68 1.19 -11.63
C SER A 23 19.64 2.22 -12.76
N ALA A 24 18.58 2.21 -13.55
CA ALA A 24 18.33 3.31 -14.48
C ALA A 24 18.24 4.60 -13.64
N GLU A 25 18.96 5.66 -14.04
CA GLU A 25 18.77 6.97 -13.42
C GLU A 25 17.29 7.35 -13.58
N ALA A 26 16.64 7.75 -12.48
CA ALA A 26 15.26 8.20 -12.54
C ALA A 26 15.16 9.35 -13.55
N PRO A 27 14.13 9.37 -14.40
CA PRO A 27 13.93 10.47 -15.35
C PRO A 27 13.91 11.82 -14.63
N ASP A 28 14.66 12.80 -15.15
CA ASP A 28 14.70 14.16 -14.61
C ASP A 28 13.50 14.96 -15.14
N PHE A 29 12.50 15.16 -14.28
CA PHE A 29 11.32 16.00 -14.58
C PHE A 29 11.55 17.49 -14.30
N GLY A 30 12.78 17.90 -13.93
CA GLY A 30 13.09 19.27 -13.56
C GLY A 30 12.57 19.68 -12.18
N GLU A 31 12.40 20.99 -11.93
CA GLU A 31 11.70 21.46 -10.73
C GLU A 31 10.19 21.25 -10.89
N HIS A 32 9.62 20.31 -10.13
CA HIS A 32 8.18 20.10 -10.05
C HIS A 32 7.68 20.17 -8.60
N PRO A 33 6.48 20.73 -8.34
CA PRO A 33 5.93 20.89 -6.99
C PRO A 33 5.73 19.59 -6.18
N HIS A 34 5.72 18.41 -6.81
CA HIS A 34 5.57 17.12 -6.11
C HIS A 34 6.89 16.49 -5.70
N ARG A 35 8.01 17.19 -5.89
CA ARG A 35 9.35 16.68 -5.67
C ARG A 35 9.60 16.35 -4.19
N ILE A 36 9.69 15.06 -3.90
CA ILE A 36 10.09 14.52 -2.59
C ILE A 36 11.24 13.56 -2.83
N ILE A 37 12.47 14.08 -2.78
CA ILE A 37 13.67 13.29 -3.01
C ILE A 37 14.36 13.01 -1.68
N ASP A 38 13.97 11.90 -1.05
CA ASP A 38 14.90 11.11 -0.27
C ASP A 38 15.14 9.76 -0.98
N PRO A 39 16.38 9.50 -1.43
CA PRO A 39 16.69 8.31 -2.21
C PRO A 39 16.37 7.08 -1.39
N LYS A 40 15.81 6.06 -2.04
CA LYS A 40 15.58 4.76 -1.42
C LYS A 40 16.94 4.20 -0.96
N PRO A 41 17.10 3.82 0.32
CA PRO A 41 18.34 3.23 0.77
C PRO A 41 18.65 1.95 -0.02
N ALA A 42 19.92 1.76 -0.37
CA ALA A 42 20.35 0.59 -1.12
C ALA A 42 19.95 -0.72 -0.41
N GLY A 43 19.43 -1.67 -1.18
CA GLY A 43 19.01 -2.98 -0.66
C GLY A 43 17.71 -2.96 0.15
N LYS A 44 16.91 -1.89 0.06
CA LYS A 44 15.55 -1.83 0.63
C LYS A 44 14.49 -1.98 -0.44
N THR A 45 13.36 -2.56 -0.06
CA THR A 45 12.12 -2.54 -0.83
C THR A 45 11.24 -1.42 -0.31
N ARG A 46 10.85 -0.48 -1.17
CA ARG A 46 9.95 0.62 -0.82
C ARG A 46 8.53 0.27 -1.23
N ILE A 47 7.65 0.26 -0.24
CA ILE A 47 6.24 -0.09 -0.39
C ILE A 47 5.40 1.12 0.01
N ALA A 48 4.39 1.45 -0.78
CA ALA A 48 3.56 2.62 -0.54
C ALA A 48 2.07 2.34 -0.73
N SER A 49 1.22 3.00 0.06
CA SER A 49 -0.24 2.99 -0.12
C SER A 49 -0.76 4.40 -0.34
N VAL A 50 -1.74 4.55 -1.22
CA VAL A 50 -2.48 5.81 -1.36
C VAL A 50 -3.91 5.59 -1.87
N ASN A 51 -4.88 6.15 -1.16
CA ASN A 51 -6.21 6.37 -1.73
C ASN A 51 -6.15 7.53 -2.73
N VAL A 52 -6.37 7.25 -4.01
CA VAL A 52 -6.23 8.23 -5.10
C VAL A 52 -7.50 9.03 -5.37
N ASN A 53 -8.63 8.67 -4.75
CA ASN A 53 -9.94 9.29 -4.92
C ASN A 53 -10.31 9.50 -6.41
N GLY A 54 -9.98 8.49 -7.24
CA GLY A 54 -10.11 8.48 -8.69
C GLY A 54 -8.79 8.67 -9.44
N ILE A 55 -8.27 7.57 -10.00
CA ILE A 55 -6.96 7.54 -10.67
C ILE A 55 -6.85 8.53 -11.85
N ARG A 56 -7.95 8.77 -12.58
CA ARG A 56 -7.98 9.74 -13.67
C ARG A 56 -7.69 11.17 -13.19
N ALA A 57 -8.19 11.55 -12.02
CA ALA A 57 -7.99 12.88 -11.46
C ALA A 57 -6.57 13.00 -10.88
N ALA A 58 -6.10 11.98 -10.18
CA ALA A 58 -4.74 11.88 -9.67
C ALA A 58 -3.70 12.01 -10.79
N HIS A 59 -3.84 11.24 -11.87
CA HIS A 59 -2.98 11.30 -13.05
C HIS A 59 -2.89 12.72 -13.64
N ARG A 60 -4.04 13.36 -13.91
CA ARG A 60 -4.08 14.73 -14.47
C ARG A 60 -3.43 15.79 -13.57
N LYS A 61 -3.31 15.51 -12.26
CA LYS A 61 -2.76 16.43 -11.27
C LYS A 61 -1.30 16.15 -10.91
N GLY A 62 -0.59 15.32 -11.69
CA GLY A 62 0.86 15.12 -11.50
C GLY A 62 1.26 13.91 -10.66
N MET A 63 0.37 12.94 -10.42
CA MET A 63 0.71 11.68 -9.72
C MET A 63 1.94 10.96 -10.32
N GLY A 64 2.06 10.96 -11.65
CA GLY A 64 3.12 10.23 -12.34
C GLY A 64 4.52 10.73 -11.99
N GLU A 65 4.68 12.04 -11.78
CA GLU A 65 5.97 12.63 -11.40
C GLU A 65 6.38 12.18 -10.00
N TRP A 66 5.44 12.14 -9.04
CA TRP A 66 5.70 11.56 -7.73
C TRP A 66 6.12 10.09 -7.85
N LEU A 67 5.39 9.29 -8.63
CA LEU A 67 5.70 7.86 -8.78
C LEU A 67 7.11 7.64 -9.34
N ALA A 68 7.52 8.49 -10.28
CA ALA A 68 8.78 8.33 -11.00
C ALA A 68 10.00 8.70 -10.15
N GLU A 69 9.86 9.65 -9.24
CA GLU A 69 10.93 10.06 -8.33
C GLU A 69 11.01 9.21 -7.07
N ARG A 70 9.92 8.54 -6.67
CA ARG A 70 9.81 7.92 -5.35
C ARG A 70 10.44 6.53 -5.23
N GLU A 71 10.86 5.92 -6.34
CA GLU A 71 11.51 4.60 -6.37
C GLU A 71 10.66 3.49 -5.74
N ILE A 72 9.33 3.56 -5.89
CA ILE A 72 8.39 2.57 -5.34
C ILE A 72 8.57 1.21 -6.04
N ASP A 73 8.63 0.14 -5.25
CA ASP A 73 8.66 -1.24 -5.75
C ASP A 73 7.25 -1.86 -5.79
N ILE A 74 6.42 -1.58 -4.78
CA ILE A 74 5.03 -2.04 -4.68
C ILE A 74 4.15 -0.87 -4.22
N LEU A 75 3.10 -0.56 -4.98
CA LEU A 75 2.15 0.50 -4.70
C LEU A 75 0.73 -0.05 -4.62
N ALA A 76 0.09 0.10 -3.46
CA ALA A 76 -1.34 -0.16 -3.29
C ALA A 76 -2.14 1.13 -3.55
N LEU A 77 -3.15 1.03 -4.41
CA LEU A 77 -4.07 2.11 -4.75
C LEU A 77 -5.47 1.78 -4.25
N GLN A 78 -6.12 2.75 -3.63
CA GLN A 78 -7.52 2.67 -3.21
C GLN A 78 -8.35 3.76 -3.88
N GLU A 79 -9.66 3.51 -3.99
CA GLU A 79 -10.58 4.35 -4.75
C GLU A 79 -10.09 4.67 -6.17
N VAL A 80 -9.64 3.63 -6.87
CA VAL A 80 -9.20 3.73 -8.26
C VAL A 80 -10.30 4.31 -9.14
N ARG A 81 -11.56 3.88 -8.94
CA ARG A 81 -12.77 4.32 -9.65
C ARG A 81 -12.63 4.21 -11.18
N ALA A 82 -11.93 3.21 -11.67
CA ALA A 82 -11.70 2.94 -13.08
C ALA A 82 -11.66 1.44 -13.33
N ASN A 83 -11.96 1.04 -14.56
CA ASN A 83 -11.81 -0.34 -15.02
C ASN A 83 -10.34 -0.66 -15.37
N GLU A 84 -10.06 -1.94 -15.56
CA GLU A 84 -8.74 -2.47 -15.92
C GLU A 84 -8.09 -1.75 -17.11
N GLU A 85 -8.84 -1.52 -18.19
CA GLU A 85 -8.33 -0.88 -19.42
C GLU A 85 -7.82 0.54 -19.13
N ILE A 86 -8.62 1.35 -18.44
CA ILE A 86 -8.24 2.72 -18.10
C ILE A 86 -7.09 2.73 -17.09
N LEU A 87 -7.14 1.87 -16.08
CA LEU A 87 -6.08 1.78 -15.08
C LEU A 87 -4.75 1.40 -15.72
N THR A 88 -4.72 0.33 -16.51
CA THR A 88 -3.51 -0.17 -17.18
C THR A 88 -2.91 0.89 -18.09
N LYS A 89 -3.75 1.60 -18.86
CA LYS A 89 -3.31 2.72 -19.68
C LYS A 89 -2.64 3.81 -18.85
N LEU A 90 -3.30 4.29 -17.79
CA LEU A 90 -2.76 5.38 -16.97
C LEU A 90 -1.50 4.96 -16.20
N VAL A 91 -1.43 3.73 -15.73
CA VAL A 91 -0.22 3.20 -15.09
C VAL A 91 0.92 3.15 -16.11
N THR A 92 0.66 2.69 -17.33
CA THR A 92 1.64 2.72 -18.42
C THR A 92 2.11 4.14 -18.70
N ASP A 93 1.18 5.09 -18.87
CA ASP A 93 1.51 6.50 -19.12
C ASP A 93 2.38 7.10 -17.99
N MET A 94 2.14 6.74 -16.72
CA MET A 94 2.94 7.21 -15.58
C MET A 94 4.31 6.55 -15.46
N THR A 95 4.46 5.32 -15.95
CA THR A 95 5.64 4.47 -15.71
C THR A 95 6.55 4.33 -16.92
N GLU A 96 6.06 4.61 -18.13
CA GLU A 96 6.85 4.60 -19.37
C GLU A 96 8.16 5.42 -19.25
N PRO A 97 8.18 6.62 -18.65
CA PRO A 97 9.42 7.38 -18.48
C PRO A 97 10.49 6.66 -17.65
N MET A 98 10.09 5.72 -16.78
CA MET A 98 10.99 4.97 -15.91
C MET A 98 11.67 3.80 -16.64
N GLY A 99 11.21 3.45 -17.84
CA GLY A 99 11.81 2.41 -18.68
C GLY A 99 11.64 0.97 -18.15
N GLU A 100 10.81 0.77 -17.14
CA GLU A 100 10.59 -0.53 -16.48
C GLU A 100 9.16 -1.03 -16.71
N ALA A 101 9.00 -2.35 -16.84
CA ALA A 101 7.68 -2.96 -16.91
C ALA A 101 7.05 -3.00 -15.51
N TRP A 102 5.78 -2.59 -15.43
CA TRP A 102 4.99 -2.68 -14.21
C TRP A 102 3.89 -3.72 -14.37
N HIS A 103 3.64 -4.44 -13.30
CA HIS A 103 2.55 -5.39 -13.19
C HIS A 103 1.35 -4.71 -12.53
N VAL A 104 0.16 -4.99 -13.03
CA VAL A 104 -1.10 -4.43 -12.51
C VAL A 104 -1.99 -5.58 -12.08
N HIS A 105 -2.41 -5.57 -10.81
CA HIS A 105 -3.48 -6.41 -10.28
C HIS A 105 -4.58 -5.50 -9.74
N GLU A 106 -5.82 -5.72 -10.12
CA GLU A 106 -6.92 -4.81 -9.80
C GLU A 106 -8.23 -5.53 -9.52
N TYR A 107 -9.12 -4.84 -8.82
CA TYR A 107 -10.49 -5.27 -8.64
C TYR A 107 -11.44 -4.07 -8.67
N GLU A 108 -12.07 -3.87 -9.83
CA GLU A 108 -13.11 -2.85 -10.04
C GLU A 108 -14.36 -3.18 -9.21
N ALA A 109 -14.93 -2.15 -8.59
CA ALA A 109 -16.22 -2.26 -7.93
C ALA A 109 -17.35 -2.48 -8.94
N ALA A 110 -18.38 -3.25 -8.56
CA ALA A 110 -19.56 -3.46 -9.40
C ALA A 110 -20.26 -2.14 -9.78
N ASP A 111 -20.31 -1.18 -8.84
CA ASP A 111 -20.80 0.17 -9.07
C ASP A 111 -19.74 1.02 -9.77
N LYS A 112 -19.92 1.23 -11.09
CA LYS A 112 -18.99 1.98 -11.92
C LYS A 112 -18.64 3.35 -11.35
N GLY A 113 -17.34 3.64 -11.28
CA GLY A 113 -16.82 4.91 -10.79
C GLY A 113 -16.86 5.07 -9.26
N ARG A 114 -17.10 3.98 -8.52
CA ARG A 114 -16.98 3.91 -7.05
C ARG A 114 -15.85 2.96 -6.68
N ALA A 115 -15.29 3.13 -5.47
CA ALA A 115 -14.30 2.25 -4.87
C ALA A 115 -13.22 1.77 -5.88
N GLY A 116 -12.93 0.46 -5.89
CA GLY A 116 -11.88 -0.15 -6.69
C GLY A 116 -10.52 -0.05 -6.00
N VAL A 117 -9.79 -1.15 -6.03
CA VAL A 117 -8.43 -1.26 -5.47
C VAL A 117 -7.49 -1.82 -6.52
N ALA A 118 -6.22 -1.44 -6.43
CA ALA A 118 -5.16 -2.00 -7.26
C ALA A 118 -3.87 -2.18 -6.47
N ILE A 119 -3.03 -3.11 -6.93
CA ILE A 119 -1.62 -3.25 -6.57
C ILE A 119 -0.87 -3.13 -7.89
N ILE A 120 0.05 -2.17 -7.96
CA ILE A 120 1.01 -2.08 -9.06
C ILE A 120 2.42 -2.31 -8.54
N SER A 121 3.24 -3.05 -9.28
CA SER A 121 4.56 -3.45 -8.79
C SER A 121 5.57 -3.65 -9.91
N ARG A 122 6.86 -3.43 -9.59
CA ARG A 122 7.98 -3.69 -10.51
C ARG A 122 8.30 -5.17 -10.68
N SER A 123 7.95 -5.99 -9.69
CA SER A 123 8.12 -7.44 -9.72
C SER A 123 6.79 -8.13 -9.98
N ALA A 124 6.80 -9.21 -10.78
CA ALA A 124 5.59 -9.98 -11.02
C ALA A 124 5.15 -10.72 -9.74
N PRO A 125 3.86 -10.66 -9.35
CA PRO A 125 3.35 -11.50 -8.30
C PRO A 125 3.33 -12.97 -8.73
N ILE A 126 3.58 -13.89 -7.81
CA ILE A 126 3.50 -15.34 -8.05
C ILE A 126 2.07 -15.88 -7.95
N ALA A 127 1.18 -15.13 -7.28
CA ALA A 127 -0.25 -15.40 -7.21
C ALA A 127 -1.01 -14.11 -6.89
N THR A 128 -2.23 -13.99 -7.40
CA THR A 128 -3.13 -12.87 -7.10
C THR A 128 -4.55 -13.36 -6.79
N ARG A 129 -5.27 -12.60 -5.96
CA ARG A 129 -6.65 -12.93 -5.53
C ARG A 129 -7.48 -11.66 -5.39
N ASN A 130 -8.78 -11.81 -5.63
CA ASN A 130 -9.79 -10.77 -5.42
C ASN A 130 -10.77 -11.27 -4.37
N GLY A 131 -11.20 -10.37 -3.49
CA GLY A 131 -12.13 -10.72 -2.43
C GLY A 131 -11.43 -11.02 -1.10
N ILE A 132 -12.03 -10.58 0.00
CA ILE A 132 -11.65 -10.93 1.37
C ILE A 132 -12.11 -12.36 1.73
N GLY A 133 -11.68 -13.37 0.96
CA GLY A 133 -12.20 -14.74 1.08
C GLY A 133 -13.61 -14.91 0.52
N GLU A 134 -14.23 -16.07 0.75
CA GLU A 134 -15.54 -16.42 0.18
C GLU A 134 -16.71 -15.92 1.05
N GLY A 135 -17.80 -15.47 0.40
CA GLY A 135 -19.06 -15.18 1.10
C GLY A 135 -19.19 -13.77 1.68
N HIS A 136 -18.37 -12.82 1.24
CA HIS A 136 -18.34 -11.44 1.75
C HIS A 136 -18.85 -10.44 0.69
N PRO A 137 -20.17 -10.30 0.51
CA PRO A 137 -20.74 -9.46 -0.56
C PRO A 137 -20.43 -7.97 -0.38
N GLU A 138 -20.14 -7.50 0.84
CA GLU A 138 -19.77 -6.11 1.12
C GLU A 138 -18.35 -5.72 0.66
N ASP A 139 -17.57 -6.65 0.11
CA ASP A 139 -16.26 -6.32 -0.46
C ASP A 139 -16.39 -5.40 -1.67
N GLU A 140 -17.18 -5.75 -2.68
CA GLU A 140 -17.50 -4.85 -3.80
C GLU A 140 -16.26 -4.13 -4.42
N GLY A 141 -15.11 -4.80 -4.58
CA GLY A 141 -13.91 -4.18 -5.15
C GLY A 141 -13.06 -3.42 -4.13
N ARG A 142 -12.94 -3.94 -2.91
CA ARG A 142 -12.25 -3.31 -1.76
C ARG A 142 -11.12 -4.13 -1.19
N TRP A 143 -10.92 -5.38 -1.61
CA TRP A 143 -9.82 -6.22 -1.16
C TRP A 143 -9.18 -7.00 -2.31
N ILE A 144 -7.87 -6.87 -2.44
CA ILE A 144 -7.06 -7.71 -3.33
C ILE A 144 -5.75 -8.09 -2.67
N GLU A 145 -5.20 -9.21 -3.11
CA GLU A 145 -3.99 -9.81 -2.57
C GLU A 145 -3.02 -10.12 -3.70
N ALA A 146 -1.73 -9.92 -3.45
CA ALA A 146 -0.65 -10.30 -4.34
C ALA A 146 0.48 -10.95 -3.52
N ASP A 147 0.89 -12.14 -3.92
CA ASP A 147 2.00 -12.87 -3.30
C ASP A 147 3.28 -12.65 -4.09
N TYR A 148 4.41 -12.53 -3.39
CA TYR A 148 5.74 -12.34 -3.94
C TYR A 148 6.70 -13.33 -3.29
N ALA A 149 7.56 -13.96 -4.09
CA ALA A 149 8.67 -14.76 -3.58
C ALA A 149 9.83 -13.83 -3.18
N LEU A 150 10.45 -14.08 -2.03
CA LEU A 150 11.60 -13.33 -1.52
C LEU A 150 12.91 -14.08 -1.76
N GLY A 151 14.05 -13.41 -1.54
CA GLY A 151 15.38 -13.91 -1.91
C GLY A 151 15.82 -15.16 -1.14
N ASP A 152 15.32 -15.33 0.08
CA ASP A 152 15.57 -16.49 0.94
C ASP A 152 14.58 -17.65 0.73
N GLY A 153 13.66 -17.52 -0.21
CA GLY A 153 12.61 -18.51 -0.50
C GLY A 153 11.35 -18.36 0.35
N SER A 154 11.29 -17.38 1.26
CA SER A 154 10.06 -17.01 1.95
C SER A 154 9.09 -16.25 1.04
N THR A 155 7.88 -16.03 1.54
CA THR A 155 6.78 -15.39 0.81
C THR A 155 6.32 -14.12 1.50
N LEU A 156 6.03 -13.09 0.69
CA LEU A 156 5.35 -11.87 1.10
C LEU A 156 3.98 -11.81 0.44
N THR A 157 2.91 -11.74 1.23
CA THR A 157 1.59 -11.33 0.72
C THR A 157 1.37 -9.85 1.02
N VAL A 158 1.05 -9.09 -0.01
CA VAL A 158 0.60 -7.70 0.09
C VAL A 158 -0.90 -7.63 -0.21
N VAL A 159 -1.63 -6.90 0.63
CA VAL A 159 -3.06 -6.63 0.45
C VAL A 159 -3.28 -5.14 0.23
N SER A 160 -4.02 -4.78 -0.82
CA SER A 160 -4.62 -3.44 -0.95
C SER A 160 -6.06 -3.51 -0.47
N VAL A 161 -6.38 -2.70 0.55
CA VAL A 161 -7.71 -2.68 1.18
C VAL A 161 -8.31 -1.28 1.24
N TYR A 162 -9.61 -1.16 0.94
CA TYR A 162 -10.39 0.07 1.07
C TYR A 162 -11.66 -0.18 1.91
N VAL A 163 -11.55 -0.02 3.23
CA VAL A 163 -12.70 -0.16 4.13
C VAL A 163 -13.73 0.93 3.83
N HIS A 164 -15.02 0.60 3.90
CA HIS A 164 -16.10 1.57 3.71
C HIS A 164 -15.94 2.79 4.62
N SER A 165 -16.18 4.01 4.10
CA SER A 165 -16.10 5.23 4.91
C SER A 165 -17.15 5.26 6.04
N GLY A 166 -18.32 4.65 5.79
CA GLY A 166 -19.43 4.56 6.76
C GLY A 166 -20.20 5.87 6.94
N GLU A 167 -21.38 5.76 7.54
CA GLU A 167 -22.23 6.92 7.86
C GLU A 167 -23.21 6.50 8.96
N VAL A 168 -23.05 7.06 10.16
CA VAL A 168 -23.76 6.65 11.38
C VAL A 168 -25.27 6.59 11.16
N GLY A 169 -25.89 5.48 11.58
CA GLY A 169 -27.33 5.28 11.46
C GLY A 169 -27.82 4.91 10.06
N THR A 170 -26.91 4.55 9.15
CA THR A 170 -27.26 4.11 7.78
C THR A 170 -26.72 2.71 7.48
N ALA A 171 -27.24 2.09 6.42
CA ALA A 171 -26.73 0.81 5.91
C ALA A 171 -25.23 0.85 5.58
N LYS A 172 -24.67 2.02 5.21
CA LYS A 172 -23.22 2.14 4.95
C LYS A 172 -22.38 1.89 6.20
N GLN A 173 -22.87 2.32 7.37
CA GLN A 173 -22.18 1.99 8.63
C GLN A 173 -22.26 0.50 8.91
N GLU A 174 -23.42 -0.13 8.70
CA GLU A 174 -23.57 -1.56 8.89
C GLU A 174 -22.63 -2.36 7.97
N HIS A 175 -22.48 -1.93 6.71
CA HIS A 175 -21.54 -2.53 5.75
C HIS A 175 -20.09 -2.39 6.22
N LYS A 176 -19.71 -1.20 6.72
CA LYS A 176 -18.39 -0.97 7.31
C LYS A 176 -18.12 -1.91 8.49
N MET A 177 -19.06 -2.00 9.43
CA MET A 177 -18.91 -2.85 10.61
C MET A 177 -18.83 -4.33 10.25
N ARG A 178 -19.59 -4.80 9.25
CA ARG A 178 -19.46 -6.17 8.72
C ARG A 178 -18.11 -6.40 8.06
N PHE A 179 -17.63 -5.45 7.27
CA PHE A 179 -16.32 -5.57 6.62
C PHE A 179 -15.17 -5.64 7.64
N LEU A 180 -15.21 -4.85 8.71
CA LEU A 180 -14.24 -4.95 9.82
C LEU A 180 -14.33 -6.32 10.55
N GLN A 181 -15.55 -6.85 10.73
CA GLN A 181 -15.72 -8.21 11.26
C GLN A 181 -15.07 -9.26 10.34
N TYR A 182 -15.31 -9.18 9.02
CA TYR A 182 -14.71 -10.11 8.05
C TYR A 182 -13.19 -10.07 8.06
N MET A 183 -12.59 -8.88 8.20
CA MET A 183 -11.14 -8.76 8.41
C MET A 183 -10.70 -9.55 9.65
N SER A 184 -11.38 -9.39 10.78
CA SER A 184 -11.04 -10.13 12.01
C SER A 184 -11.06 -11.65 11.82
N GLU A 185 -12.00 -12.15 11.01
CA GLU A 185 -12.17 -13.58 10.73
C GLU A 185 -11.15 -14.11 9.73
N TYR A 186 -10.81 -13.30 8.72
CA TYR A 186 -9.99 -13.74 7.59
C TYR A 186 -8.49 -13.54 7.80
N LEU A 187 -8.09 -12.51 8.56
CA LEU A 187 -6.68 -12.21 8.85
C LEU A 187 -5.88 -13.42 9.39
N PRO A 188 -6.38 -14.25 10.33
CA PRO A 188 -5.66 -15.44 10.78
C PRO A 188 -5.41 -16.47 9.66
N THR A 189 -6.38 -16.63 8.74
CA THR A 189 -6.23 -17.52 7.58
C THR A 189 -5.13 -17.00 6.66
N LEU A 190 -5.09 -15.69 6.44
CA LEU A 190 -4.12 -15.05 5.59
C LEU A 190 -2.70 -15.15 6.17
N ALA A 191 -2.54 -14.90 7.48
CA ALA A 191 -1.27 -15.04 8.18
C ALA A 191 -0.73 -16.49 8.16
N GLY A 192 -1.62 -17.50 8.14
CA GLY A 192 -1.23 -18.90 8.03
C GLY A 192 -0.74 -19.34 6.64
N ARG A 193 -0.87 -18.49 5.60
CA ARG A 193 -0.55 -18.82 4.21
C ARG A 193 0.79 -18.28 3.72
N THR A 194 1.39 -17.35 4.45
CA THR A 194 2.55 -16.57 4.00
C THR A 194 3.51 -16.34 5.16
N ASP A 195 4.79 -16.16 4.88
CA ASP A 195 5.80 -15.89 5.92
C ASP A 195 5.73 -14.44 6.40
N HIS A 196 5.40 -13.53 5.48
CA HIS A 196 5.25 -12.11 5.72
C HIS A 196 3.94 -11.61 5.13
N LEU A 197 3.15 -10.91 5.95
CA LEU A 197 1.89 -10.31 5.50
C LEU A 197 1.89 -8.82 5.76
N LEU A 198 1.57 -8.05 4.71
CA LEU A 198 1.32 -6.62 4.76
C LEU A 198 -0.09 -6.31 4.30
N VAL A 199 -0.96 -5.88 5.22
CA VAL A 199 -2.27 -5.34 4.92
C VAL A 199 -2.17 -3.81 4.91
N MET A 200 -2.41 -3.20 3.76
CA MET A 200 -2.20 -1.77 3.58
C MET A 200 -3.32 -1.11 2.79
N GLY A 201 -3.60 0.15 3.10
CA GLY A 201 -4.67 0.89 2.47
C GLY A 201 -5.41 1.82 3.42
N ASP A 202 -6.49 2.39 2.89
CA ASP A 202 -7.41 3.24 3.61
C ASP A 202 -8.40 2.38 4.40
N LEU A 203 -8.17 2.29 5.71
CA LEU A 203 -9.03 1.55 6.63
C LEU A 203 -10.16 2.42 7.19
N ASN A 204 -10.24 3.70 6.81
CA ASN A 204 -11.31 4.63 7.17
C ASN A 204 -11.59 4.73 8.68
N VAL A 205 -10.60 4.44 9.54
CA VAL A 205 -10.73 4.50 11.00
C VAL A 205 -9.43 5.03 11.60
N GLY A 206 -9.53 6.06 12.45
CA GLY A 206 -8.43 6.46 13.33
C GLY A 206 -8.46 5.61 14.60
N HIS A 207 -7.40 4.86 14.90
CA HIS A 207 -7.39 3.91 16.01
C HIS A 207 -7.41 4.60 17.39
N ARG A 208 -6.53 5.58 17.59
CA ARG A 208 -6.33 6.27 18.87
C ARG A 208 -6.52 7.78 18.76
N GLU A 209 -6.59 8.45 19.91
CA GLU A 209 -6.73 9.92 19.98
C GLU A 209 -5.63 10.68 19.23
N LEU A 210 -4.45 10.06 19.09
CA LEU A 210 -3.33 10.58 18.30
C LEU A 210 -3.56 10.52 16.79
N ASP A 211 -4.53 9.74 16.32
CA ASP A 211 -4.77 9.50 14.89
C ASP A 211 -5.73 10.50 14.27
N ILE A 212 -6.19 11.49 15.03
CA ILE A 212 -7.14 12.47 14.54
C ILE A 212 -6.99 13.79 15.29
N LYS A 213 -6.81 14.87 14.53
CA LYS A 213 -6.88 16.21 15.12
C LYS A 213 -8.30 16.50 15.59
N ASN A 214 -8.44 17.05 16.81
CA ASN A 214 -9.73 17.36 17.42
C ASN A 214 -10.62 16.11 17.67
N TRP A 215 -10.00 15.01 18.10
CA TRP A 215 -10.65 13.72 18.36
C TRP A 215 -11.95 13.80 19.18
N LYS A 216 -12.01 14.69 20.20
CA LYS A 216 -13.16 14.84 21.11
C LYS A 216 -14.49 15.10 20.37
N GLY A 217 -14.44 15.87 19.29
CA GLY A 217 -15.62 16.18 18.49
C GLY A 217 -16.04 15.05 17.55
N ASN A 218 -15.19 14.06 17.35
CA ASN A 218 -15.36 13.01 16.35
C ASN A 218 -15.69 11.64 16.94
N VAL A 219 -15.69 11.48 18.27
CA VAL A 219 -16.03 10.20 18.95
C VAL A 219 -17.43 9.64 18.64
N LYS A 220 -18.28 10.40 17.95
CA LYS A 220 -19.61 10.00 17.50
C LYS A 220 -19.74 9.95 15.98
N ASN A 221 -18.64 10.13 15.25
CA ASN A 221 -18.61 10.14 13.79
C ASN A 221 -18.01 8.84 13.29
N SER A 222 -18.50 8.36 12.15
CA SER A 222 -17.89 7.24 11.43
C SER A 222 -16.41 7.51 11.18
N GLY A 223 -15.60 6.49 11.39
CA GLY A 223 -14.14 6.52 11.38
C GLY A 223 -13.49 6.81 12.73
N PHE A 224 -14.27 7.12 13.77
CA PHE A 224 -13.73 7.29 15.11
C PHE A 224 -14.69 6.82 16.22
N LEU A 225 -15.67 5.97 15.85
CA LEU A 225 -16.57 5.36 16.83
C LEU A 225 -15.79 4.39 17.73
N PRO A 226 -16.14 4.29 19.02
CA PRO A 226 -15.53 3.30 19.93
C PRO A 226 -15.58 1.87 19.38
N GLU A 227 -16.70 1.48 18.79
CA GLU A 227 -16.90 0.15 18.20
C GLU A 227 -16.06 -0.10 16.94
N GLU A 228 -15.76 0.92 16.13
CA GLU A 228 -14.84 0.77 15.00
C GLU A 228 -13.40 0.59 15.49
N ARG A 229 -13.02 1.35 16.51
CA ARG A 229 -11.69 1.31 17.11
C ARG A 229 -11.41 0.02 17.86
N ALA A 230 -12.44 -0.61 18.43
CA ALA A 230 -12.32 -1.90 19.11
C ALA A 230 -11.80 -3.00 18.17
N TYR A 231 -12.11 -2.94 16.88
CA TYR A 231 -11.52 -3.88 15.90
C TYR A 231 -10.02 -3.67 15.74
N PHE A 232 -9.53 -2.43 15.80
CA PHE A 232 -8.09 -2.16 15.73
C PHE A 232 -7.37 -2.61 17.00
N ASP A 233 -8.01 -2.47 18.17
CA ASP A 233 -7.51 -3.08 19.41
C ASP A 233 -7.38 -4.60 19.22
N GLN A 234 -8.40 -5.26 18.67
CA GLN A 234 -8.36 -6.69 18.36
C GLN A 234 -7.24 -7.04 17.36
N TYR A 235 -7.11 -6.31 16.24
CA TYR A 235 -6.08 -6.57 15.24
C TYR A 235 -4.67 -6.51 15.84
N PHE A 236 -4.39 -5.48 16.66
CA PHE A 236 -3.05 -5.23 17.15
C PHE A 236 -2.72 -5.97 18.46
N GLN A 237 -3.70 -6.20 19.33
CA GLN A 237 -3.48 -6.83 20.64
C GLN A 237 -3.76 -8.33 20.61
N ASP A 238 -4.86 -8.75 19.96
CA ASP A 238 -5.30 -10.15 20.01
C ASP A 238 -4.77 -10.96 18.82
N LEU A 239 -4.78 -10.37 17.62
CA LEU A 239 -4.30 -11.04 16.40
C LEU A 239 -2.80 -10.84 16.15
N GLY A 240 -2.13 -9.97 16.93
CA GLY A 240 -0.68 -9.80 16.89
C GLY A 240 -0.13 -9.06 15.67
N TYR A 241 -0.97 -8.32 14.95
CA TYR A 241 -0.49 -7.41 13.91
C TYR A 241 0.18 -6.18 14.52
N VAL A 242 1.04 -5.54 13.74
CA VAL A 242 1.75 -4.33 14.14
C VAL A 242 1.36 -3.19 13.20
N ASP A 243 0.95 -2.07 13.79
CA ASP A 243 0.85 -0.79 13.09
C ASP A 243 2.25 -0.24 12.83
N VAL A 244 2.77 -0.49 11.63
CA VAL A 244 4.15 -0.14 11.26
C VAL A 244 4.37 1.36 11.30
N ALA A 245 3.41 2.14 10.80
CA ALA A 245 3.51 3.59 10.79
C ALA A 245 3.57 4.14 12.22
N ARG A 246 2.71 3.65 13.12
CA ARG A 246 2.76 4.07 14.53
C ARG A 246 4.05 3.63 15.22
N SER A 247 4.50 2.39 14.98
CA SER A 247 5.73 1.86 15.57
C SER A 247 6.95 2.70 15.21
N LEU A 248 7.04 3.18 13.97
CA LEU A 248 8.14 4.02 13.49
C LEU A 248 8.00 5.49 13.88
N ALA A 249 6.78 6.04 13.92
CA ALA A 249 6.53 7.44 14.29
C ALA A 249 6.62 7.70 15.80
N GLY A 250 6.33 6.68 16.63
CA GLY A 250 6.18 6.82 18.07
C GLY A 250 4.84 7.44 18.48
N GLU A 251 4.72 7.80 19.77
CA GLU A 251 3.49 8.35 20.38
C GLU A 251 3.35 9.86 20.09
N VAL A 252 3.13 10.20 18.83
CA VAL A 252 2.95 11.58 18.33
C VAL A 252 1.56 11.80 17.72
N GLU A 253 1.07 13.03 17.71
CA GLU A 253 -0.13 13.35 16.91
C GLU A 253 0.17 13.11 15.41
N GLY A 254 -0.70 12.36 14.73
CA GLY A 254 -0.43 11.89 13.38
C GLY A 254 0.74 10.87 13.32
N PRO A 255 1.54 10.84 12.25
CA PRO A 255 1.38 11.65 11.03
C PRO A 255 0.04 11.34 10.36
N TYR A 256 -0.71 12.38 10.02
CA TYR A 256 -2.01 12.23 9.35
C TYR A 256 -1.79 11.88 7.88
N THR A 257 -2.75 11.19 7.29
CA THR A 257 -2.72 10.74 5.90
C THR A 257 -3.89 11.29 5.10
N TRP A 258 -4.93 11.83 5.75
CA TRP A 258 -6.12 12.39 5.13
C TRP A 258 -6.48 13.78 5.68
N TRP A 259 -6.93 14.68 4.80
CA TRP A 259 -7.49 15.98 5.18
C TRP A 259 -8.68 16.34 4.30
N SER A 260 -9.73 16.89 4.90
CA SER A 260 -10.88 17.36 4.12
C SER A 260 -10.48 18.44 3.10
N TYR A 261 -11.05 18.37 1.90
CA TYR A 261 -11.04 19.50 0.96
C TYR A 261 -11.87 20.71 1.45
N ARG A 262 -12.71 20.53 2.47
CA ARG A 262 -13.56 21.60 3.01
C ARG A 262 -12.80 22.44 4.03
N GLY A 263 -12.88 23.76 3.87
CA GLY A 263 -12.25 24.70 4.79
C GLY A 263 -10.73 24.67 4.71
N LYS A 264 -10.06 24.89 5.84
CA LYS A 264 -8.59 24.97 5.95
C LYS A 264 -7.99 23.76 6.66
N ALA A 265 -8.61 22.59 6.51
CA ALA A 265 -8.18 21.37 7.22
C ALA A 265 -6.74 21.00 6.83
N PHE A 266 -6.42 21.07 5.54
CA PHE A 266 -5.05 20.83 5.07
C PHE A 266 -4.07 21.88 5.61
N ASP A 267 -4.34 23.18 5.45
CA ASP A 267 -3.41 24.24 5.88
C ASP A 267 -3.12 24.21 7.38
N ASN A 268 -4.14 23.91 8.19
CA ASN A 268 -4.05 23.85 9.65
C ASN A 268 -3.64 22.46 10.18
N ASP A 269 -3.31 21.53 9.29
CA ASP A 269 -2.99 20.13 9.61
C ASP A 269 -4.05 19.45 10.51
N THR A 270 -5.32 19.76 10.26
CA THR A 270 -6.47 19.12 10.91
C THR A 270 -6.82 17.84 10.17
N GLY A 271 -5.94 16.85 10.30
CA GLY A 271 -6.01 15.59 9.56
C GLY A 271 -6.45 14.39 10.38
N TRP A 272 -6.56 13.27 9.67
CA TRP A 272 -6.81 11.94 10.20
C TRP A 272 -5.74 10.98 9.68
N ARG A 273 -5.31 10.03 10.49
CA ARG A 273 -4.47 8.91 10.09
C ARG A 273 -5.37 7.69 9.93
N ILE A 274 -5.75 7.44 8.68
CA ILE A 274 -6.68 6.35 8.32
C ILE A 274 -6.10 5.40 7.28
N ASP A 275 -4.90 5.70 6.77
CA ASP A 275 -4.13 4.82 5.91
C ASP A 275 -3.07 4.09 6.73
N TYR A 276 -2.95 2.78 6.54
CA TYR A 276 -2.13 1.91 7.40
C TYR A 276 -1.18 1.04 6.59
N HIS A 277 -0.06 0.69 7.24
CA HIS A 277 0.70 -0.52 6.98
C HIS A 277 0.54 -1.40 8.22
N MET A 278 -0.37 -2.38 8.14
CA MET A 278 -0.62 -3.36 9.19
C MET A 278 0.08 -4.66 8.84
N ALA A 279 1.14 -5.00 9.57
CA ALA A 279 2.03 -6.10 9.21
C ALA A 279 2.05 -7.20 10.27
N THR A 280 2.35 -8.43 9.86
CA THR A 280 2.82 -9.47 10.80
C THR A 280 4.08 -8.99 11.54
N ALA A 281 4.26 -9.39 12.79
CA ALA A 281 5.38 -8.94 13.63
C ALA A 281 6.76 -9.06 12.97
N GLY A 282 7.07 -10.21 12.34
CA GLY A 282 8.35 -10.41 11.66
C GLY A 282 8.59 -9.44 10.50
N LEU A 283 7.56 -9.10 9.73
CA LEU A 283 7.68 -8.08 8.67
C LEU A 283 7.84 -6.67 9.25
N ALA A 284 7.17 -6.38 10.37
CA ALA A 284 7.28 -5.08 11.04
C ALA A 284 8.69 -4.81 11.57
N GLU A 285 9.43 -5.83 12.01
CA GLU A 285 10.84 -5.71 12.42
C GLU A 285 11.77 -5.32 11.26
N LEU A 286 11.39 -5.64 10.02
CA LEU A 286 12.14 -5.29 8.81
C LEU A 286 11.83 -3.87 8.33
N ALA A 287 10.80 -3.22 8.89
CA ALA A 287 10.36 -1.90 8.48
C ALA A 287 11.29 -0.79 9.00
N GLY A 288 11.47 0.24 8.17
CA GLY A 288 12.19 1.46 8.50
C GLY A 288 11.73 2.61 7.62
N ASN A 289 12.26 3.81 7.89
CA ASN A 289 12.02 5.02 7.10
C ASN A 289 10.54 5.23 6.73
N LEU A 290 9.75 5.63 7.72
CA LEU A 290 8.39 6.07 7.49
C LEU A 290 8.36 7.46 6.86
N ARG A 291 7.53 7.65 5.84
CA ARG A 291 7.13 8.95 5.30
C ARG A 291 5.63 9.00 5.05
N VAL A 292 5.03 10.14 5.34
CA VAL A 292 3.78 10.53 4.71
C VAL A 292 4.12 11.64 3.73
N ASP A 293 3.94 11.36 2.45
CA ASP A 293 4.28 12.27 1.36
C ASP A 293 3.18 13.33 1.18
N ARG A 294 2.94 14.09 2.25
CA ARG A 294 1.98 15.19 2.27
C ARG A 294 2.48 16.28 1.32
N ALA A 295 1.60 16.71 0.41
CA ALA A 295 1.90 17.80 -0.50
C ALA A 295 2.32 19.08 0.25
N GLN A 296 3.26 19.84 -0.30
CA GLN A 296 3.77 21.05 0.35
C GLN A 296 2.75 22.20 0.39
N ASP A 297 1.79 22.19 -0.53
CA ASP A 297 0.71 23.18 -0.64
C ASP A 297 -0.61 22.49 -1.01
N TYR A 298 -1.73 23.09 -0.60
CA TYR A 298 -3.07 22.58 -0.88
C TYR A 298 -3.35 22.40 -2.37
N SER A 299 -2.84 23.29 -3.22
CA SER A 299 -3.03 23.25 -4.68
C SER A 299 -2.33 22.06 -5.35
N LEU A 300 -1.36 21.46 -4.67
CA LEU A 300 -0.54 20.34 -5.14
C LEU A 300 -1.14 18.98 -4.77
N ARG A 301 -2.41 18.97 -4.34
CA ARG A 301 -3.11 17.75 -3.95
C ARG A 301 -3.82 17.12 -5.14
N TRP A 302 -3.29 15.99 -5.58
CA TRP A 302 -3.99 14.95 -6.34
C TRP A 302 -5.23 14.38 -5.62
N SER A 303 -5.05 13.91 -4.38
CA SER A 303 -6.07 13.27 -3.54
C SER A 303 -6.28 14.03 -2.23
N ASP A 304 -7.40 13.75 -1.55
CA ASP A 304 -7.55 14.14 -0.15
C ASP A 304 -6.63 13.37 0.80
N HIS A 305 -6.12 12.21 0.35
CA HIS A 305 -5.08 11.44 1.02
C HIS A 305 -3.67 11.80 0.53
N ALA A 306 -2.67 11.57 1.38
CA ALA A 306 -1.26 11.58 1.06
C ALA A 306 -0.72 10.14 1.07
N PRO A 307 0.25 9.79 0.20
CA PRO A 307 0.88 8.47 0.24
C PRO A 307 1.55 8.18 1.57
N LEU A 308 1.31 6.99 2.09
CA LEU A 308 2.04 6.39 3.19
C LEU A 308 3.14 5.51 2.60
N VAL A 309 4.40 5.82 2.89
CA VAL A 309 5.58 5.17 2.29
C VAL A 309 6.46 4.61 3.40
N VAL A 310 6.87 3.34 3.25
CA VAL A 310 7.74 2.64 4.20
C VAL A 310 8.77 1.82 3.43
N ASP A 311 10.01 1.84 3.91
CA ASP A 311 11.08 0.99 3.40
C ASP A 311 11.19 -0.29 4.24
N TYR A 312 11.38 -1.44 3.60
CA TYR A 312 11.54 -2.74 4.26
C TYR A 312 12.89 -3.37 3.89
N GLN A 313 13.56 -3.98 4.87
CA GLN A 313 14.71 -4.87 4.65
C GLN A 313 14.21 -6.27 4.34
N LEU A 314 13.61 -6.48 3.17
CA LEU A 314 13.20 -7.83 2.78
C LEU A 314 14.44 -8.71 2.53
N PRO A 315 14.37 -10.01 2.86
CA PRO A 315 15.42 -10.98 2.59
C PRO A 315 15.57 -11.33 1.10
#